data_AF-A0A1F8SE74-F1
#
_entry.id   AF-A0A1F8SE74-F1
#
_cell.length_a   1.000
_cell.length_b   1.000
_cell.length_c   1.000
_cell.angle_alpha   90.00
_cell.angle_beta   90.00
_cell.angle_gamma   90.00
#
_symmetry.space_group_name_H-M   'P 1'
#
loop_
_entity.id
_entity.type
_entity.pdbx_description
1 polymer ?
#
loop_
_entity_poly.entity_id
_entity_poly.type
_entity_poly.pdbx_seq_one_letter_code
_entity_poly.pdbx_strand_id
1 'polypeptide(L)'
;MARRRNATKATKPRRGPHAAASPRAMAAPLTGSAGTGRDATQGSDTTEPQALVTSWWFDSGAPGEPYSATVRLTGRRVGARGNPKPGDTFVKDEVIDDIAPDIGPVSITSWMYGLQPGDWNVSAELTGISSSPHASSAPMRPGGSRSVHPATWSWRRWAISTREAAPVKTRWALLAPLARQPAVLPGVYTALAVVGFILALALQAAILSRRDLAVGPPLAASVLASLIGLIGAKGWYAVLHPDESLIKGGWAVDGFLVVAPFAAAGLLFAWSQPIGVVFDATTPGIFVAVAVGRVGCFLTGCCAGRCTASRWALWSSDRRVGARRIPTQLIESGAGLGIGAVSLAVVLAGALPLEGAVFVVAFTGYAAIRQILLRLRAERRTSYRTLPITAAAAGVVVVAVAALSMLQAA
;
A
#
# COMPACT_ATOMS: atom_id res chain seq x y z
N MET A 1 52.72 38.88 39.19
CA MET A 1 53.02 38.05 38.00
C MET A 1 52.15 36.79 38.05
N ALA A 2 50.96 36.84 37.44
CA ALA A 2 50.01 35.73 37.41
C ALA A 2 49.98 35.15 35.99
N ARG A 3 50.50 33.94 35.82
CA ARG A 3 50.69 33.28 34.53
C ARG A 3 49.38 32.60 34.11
N ARG A 4 48.62 33.27 33.23
CA ARG A 4 47.45 32.73 32.53
C ARG A 4 47.83 31.47 31.74
N ARG A 5 47.20 30.33 32.04
CA ARG A 5 47.17 29.15 31.17
C ARG A 5 46.10 29.36 30.10
N ASN A 6 46.54 29.45 28.84
CA ASN A 6 45.68 29.42 27.66
C ASN A 6 45.06 28.03 27.51
N ALA A 7 43.74 27.92 27.72
CA ALA A 7 42.95 26.80 27.27
C ALA A 7 42.48 27.08 25.84
N THR A 8 43.03 26.33 24.88
CA THR A 8 42.54 26.30 23.49
C THR A 8 41.13 25.74 23.46
N LYS A 9 40.15 26.60 23.17
CA LYS A 9 38.76 26.21 22.82
C LYS A 9 38.79 25.36 21.55
N ALA A 10 38.51 24.07 21.66
CA ALA A 10 38.20 23.22 20.52
C ALA A 10 36.82 23.60 19.96
N THR A 11 36.82 24.10 18.73
CA THR A 11 35.64 24.52 17.99
C THR A 11 34.82 23.30 17.58
N LYS A 12 33.61 23.19 18.12
CA LYS A 12 32.60 22.16 17.81
C LYS A 12 32.14 22.34 16.35
N PRO A 13 32.23 21.33 15.45
CA PRO A 13 31.70 21.49 14.11
C PRO A 13 30.15 21.51 14.16
N ARG A 14 29.55 22.58 13.63
CA ARG A 14 28.10 22.70 13.38
C ARG A 14 27.69 21.56 12.46
N ARG A 15 27.00 20.55 13.01
CA ARG A 15 26.23 19.57 12.23
C ARG A 15 25.10 20.34 11.53
N GLY A 16 25.25 20.53 10.22
CA GLY A 16 24.16 20.95 9.35
C GLY A 16 23.04 19.89 9.32
N PRO A 17 21.81 20.27 8.95
CA PRO A 17 20.68 19.36 8.95
C PRO A 17 20.94 18.20 7.97
N HIS A 18 20.87 16.98 8.49
CA HIS A 18 20.91 15.74 7.73
C HIS A 18 19.78 15.73 6.70
N ALA A 19 20.14 15.76 5.43
CA ALA A 19 19.23 15.51 4.32
C ALA A 19 18.73 14.06 4.42
N ALA A 20 17.49 13.89 4.85
CA ALA A 20 16.79 12.62 4.82
C ALA A 20 16.57 12.21 3.36
N ALA A 21 16.92 10.96 3.03
CA ALA A 21 16.68 10.37 1.73
C ALA A 21 15.16 10.28 1.49
N SER A 22 14.68 11.08 0.53
CA SER A 22 13.28 11.07 0.08
C SER A 22 12.96 9.78 -0.66
N PRO A 23 11.80 9.15 -0.43
CA PRO A 23 11.25 8.18 -1.37
C PRO A 23 10.91 8.95 -2.66
N ARG A 24 11.54 8.54 -3.76
CA ARG A 24 11.46 9.23 -5.05
C ARG A 24 10.06 9.01 -5.62
N ALA A 25 9.19 9.99 -5.41
CA ALA A 25 7.91 10.13 -6.09
C ALA A 25 8.10 9.98 -7.61
N MET A 26 7.10 9.39 -8.26
CA MET A 26 7.01 9.28 -9.71
C MET A 26 7.30 10.65 -10.34
N ALA A 27 8.44 10.76 -11.03
CA ALA A 27 8.79 11.96 -11.76
C ALA A 27 7.78 12.17 -12.90
N ALA A 28 7.00 13.24 -12.81
CA ALA A 28 6.28 13.81 -13.93
C ALA A 28 7.28 14.37 -14.97
N PRO A 29 6.89 14.49 -16.25
CA PRO A 29 7.80 14.96 -17.30
C PRO A 29 8.23 16.41 -17.05
N LEU A 30 9.54 16.65 -17.15
CA LEU A 30 10.14 17.98 -17.11
C LEU A 30 9.70 18.79 -18.33
N THR A 31 8.93 19.86 -18.14
CA THR A 31 8.74 20.89 -19.16
C THR A 31 9.94 21.84 -19.12
N GLY A 32 10.78 21.79 -20.16
CA GLY A 32 11.93 22.66 -20.34
C GLY A 32 11.56 24.12 -20.57
N SER A 33 12.38 25.01 -20.00
CA SER A 33 12.36 26.46 -20.13
C SER A 33 12.52 26.91 -21.60
N ALA A 34 11.68 27.86 -22.01
CA ALA A 34 11.72 28.48 -23.33
C ALA A 34 12.86 29.51 -23.42
N GLY A 35 13.86 29.21 -24.25
CA GLY A 35 14.78 30.18 -24.84
C GLY A 35 14.27 30.61 -26.21
N THR A 36 14.26 31.91 -26.46
CA THR A 36 13.80 32.57 -27.69
C THR A 36 14.68 32.24 -28.90
N GLY A 37 14.06 31.77 -29.99
CA GLY A 37 14.68 31.64 -31.31
C GLY A 37 13.67 31.10 -32.32
N ARG A 38 13.33 31.91 -33.33
CA ARG A 38 12.36 31.59 -34.39
C ARG A 38 12.96 30.62 -35.43
N ASP A 39 12.02 29.95 -36.12
CA ASP A 39 12.12 29.20 -37.37
C ASP A 39 12.68 27.77 -37.32
N ALA A 40 11.77 26.78 -37.31
CA ALA A 40 11.48 25.94 -38.47
C ALA A 40 10.40 24.91 -38.11
N THR A 41 9.39 24.83 -38.98
CA THR A 41 8.29 23.87 -38.97
C THR A 41 8.78 22.41 -38.97
N GLN A 42 8.66 21.74 -37.83
CA GLN A 42 8.57 20.28 -37.76
C GLN A 42 7.32 19.93 -36.96
N GLY A 43 6.42 19.18 -37.60
CA GLY A 43 5.19 18.69 -37.00
C GLY A 43 5.50 17.97 -35.70
N SER A 44 5.00 18.51 -34.59
CA SER A 44 4.96 17.81 -33.32
C SER A 44 3.96 16.66 -33.47
N ASP A 45 4.44 15.49 -33.87
CA ASP A 45 3.73 14.24 -33.61
C ASP A 45 3.57 14.17 -32.09
N THR A 46 2.40 14.58 -31.59
CA THR A 46 1.99 14.37 -30.20
C THR A 46 1.75 12.88 -30.01
N THR A 47 2.85 12.13 -30.06
CA THR A 47 2.87 10.68 -29.86
C THR A 47 2.38 10.45 -28.45
N GLU A 48 1.23 9.80 -28.32
CA GLU A 48 0.65 9.52 -27.01
C GLU A 48 1.69 8.85 -26.11
N PRO A 49 1.81 9.26 -24.84
CA PRO A 49 2.85 8.75 -23.96
C PRO A 49 2.69 7.23 -23.81
N GLN A 50 3.71 6.49 -24.22
CA GLN A 50 3.75 5.04 -24.06
C GLN A 50 4.57 4.65 -22.82
N ALA A 51 4.30 3.46 -22.32
CA ALA A 51 5.07 2.80 -21.30
C ALA A 51 5.33 1.33 -21.64
N LEU A 52 6.44 0.81 -21.15
CA LEU A 52 6.77 -0.61 -21.16
C LEU A 52 6.79 -1.11 -19.72
N VAL A 53 6.20 -2.29 -19.49
CA VAL A 53 6.20 -2.93 -18.16
C VAL A 53 6.70 -4.35 -18.32
N THR A 54 7.70 -4.70 -17.52
CA THR A 54 8.31 -6.03 -17.56
C THR A 54 8.62 -6.49 -16.15
N SER A 55 8.51 -7.79 -15.93
CA SER A 55 8.78 -8.43 -14.65
C SER A 55 9.88 -9.46 -14.84
N TRP A 56 10.84 -9.46 -13.93
CA TRP A 56 11.99 -10.36 -13.92
C TRP A 56 12.14 -10.97 -12.54
N TRP A 57 12.76 -12.14 -12.46
CA TRP A 57 13.03 -12.79 -11.19
C TRP A 57 14.41 -13.42 -11.14
N PHE A 58 14.92 -13.55 -9.93
CA PHE A 58 16.17 -14.21 -9.60
C PHE A 58 16.05 -14.87 -8.23
N ASP A 59 16.98 -15.77 -7.91
CA ASP A 59 17.01 -16.39 -6.59
C ASP A 59 17.72 -15.50 -5.56
N SER A 60 17.11 -15.34 -4.38
CA SER A 60 17.71 -14.67 -3.22
C SER A 60 19.05 -15.31 -2.79
N GLY A 61 19.29 -16.56 -3.19
CA GLY A 61 20.52 -17.29 -2.96
C GLY A 61 20.66 -17.83 -1.54
N ALA A 62 21.86 -18.32 -1.25
CA ALA A 62 22.17 -19.01 0.01
C ALA A 62 21.96 -18.12 1.25
N PRO A 63 21.77 -18.73 2.44
CA PRO A 63 21.65 -18.02 3.72
C PRO A 63 22.79 -17.01 3.94
N GLY A 64 22.47 -15.88 4.57
CA GLY A 64 23.44 -14.82 4.85
C GLY A 64 22.82 -13.61 5.54
N GLU A 65 23.47 -12.46 5.43
CA GLU A 65 22.92 -11.18 5.89
C GLU A 65 22.00 -10.54 4.82
N PRO A 66 21.01 -9.72 5.23
CA PRO A 66 20.21 -8.93 4.28
C PRO A 66 21.08 -8.06 3.39
N TYR A 67 20.71 -7.95 2.11
CA TYR A 67 21.50 -7.24 1.11
C TYR A 67 20.62 -6.42 0.16
N SER A 68 21.23 -5.44 -0.51
CA SER A 68 20.61 -4.72 -1.64
C SER A 68 21.10 -5.30 -2.97
N ALA A 69 20.18 -5.46 -3.92
CA ALA A 69 20.45 -5.93 -5.27
C ALA A 69 20.17 -4.83 -6.30
N THR A 70 21.08 -4.68 -7.27
CA THR A 70 20.84 -3.83 -8.44
C THR A 70 20.58 -4.70 -9.67
N VAL A 71 19.39 -4.56 -10.24
CA VAL A 71 19.00 -5.21 -11.50
C VAL A 71 19.04 -4.16 -12.60
N ARG A 72 19.94 -4.34 -13.56
CA ARG A 72 20.03 -3.50 -14.76
C ARG A 72 19.15 -4.07 -15.84
N LEU A 73 18.16 -3.29 -16.28
CA LEU A 73 17.33 -3.60 -17.43
C LEU A 73 17.83 -2.84 -18.65
N THR A 74 18.05 -3.56 -19.74
CA THR A 74 18.43 -2.99 -21.04
C THR A 74 17.36 -3.35 -22.05
N GLY A 75 16.90 -2.37 -22.84
CA GLY A 75 15.93 -2.64 -23.90
C GLY A 75 16.32 -2.02 -25.22
N ARG A 76 15.94 -2.72 -26.30
CA ARG A 76 16.09 -2.28 -27.68
C ARG A 76 14.81 -2.53 -28.48
N ARG A 77 14.35 -1.52 -29.20
CA ARG A 77 13.17 -1.59 -30.06
C ARG A 77 13.40 -2.56 -31.23
N VAL A 78 12.44 -3.45 -31.47
CA VAL A 78 12.45 -4.39 -32.59
C VAL A 78 12.16 -3.64 -33.89
N GLY A 79 12.90 -3.96 -34.95
CA GLY A 79 12.65 -3.39 -36.28
C GLY A 79 13.23 -1.98 -36.51
N ALA A 80 13.93 -1.39 -35.55
CA ALA A 80 14.72 -0.18 -35.79
C ALA A 80 15.89 -0.51 -36.74
N ARG A 81 15.77 -0.15 -38.03
CA ARG A 81 16.83 -0.31 -39.05
C ARG A 81 17.81 0.86 -38.97
N GLY A 82 19.11 0.57 -38.95
CA GLY A 82 20.19 1.57 -38.85
C GLY A 82 20.74 1.74 -37.42
N ASN A 83 21.49 2.83 -37.18
CA ASN A 83 22.00 3.15 -35.84
C ASN A 83 20.83 3.45 -34.88
N PRO A 84 20.84 2.92 -33.64
CA PRO A 84 19.77 3.17 -32.68
C PRO A 84 19.63 4.67 -32.40
N LYS A 85 18.43 5.22 -32.54
CA LYS A 85 18.17 6.60 -32.10
C LYS A 85 18.05 6.63 -30.57
N PRO A 86 18.25 7.79 -29.91
CA PRO A 86 18.12 7.92 -28.45
C PRO A 86 16.78 7.43 -27.87
N GLY A 87 15.72 7.30 -28.68
CA GLY A 87 14.40 6.76 -28.28
C GLY A 87 14.16 5.28 -28.59
N ASP A 88 15.13 4.56 -29.19
CA ASP A 88 15.02 3.13 -29.57
C ASP A 88 15.75 2.20 -28.59
N THR A 89 16.42 2.76 -27.57
CA THR A 89 17.14 2.02 -26.53
C THR A 89 16.90 2.64 -25.17
N PHE A 90 16.95 1.82 -24.12
CA PHE A 90 17.00 2.32 -22.75
C PHE A 90 17.93 1.44 -21.89
N VAL A 91 18.48 2.05 -20.85
CA VAL A 91 19.13 1.35 -19.72
C VAL A 91 18.52 1.91 -18.44
N LYS A 92 18.10 1.02 -17.54
CA LYS A 92 17.50 1.39 -16.27
C LYS A 92 17.98 0.47 -15.16
N ASP A 93 18.58 1.05 -14.14
CA ASP A 93 18.98 0.33 -12.93
C ASP A 93 17.85 0.41 -11.90
N GLU A 94 17.45 -0.74 -11.39
CA GLU A 94 16.48 -0.87 -10.30
C GLU A 94 17.17 -1.44 -9.07
N VAL A 95 17.08 -0.72 -7.96
CA VAL A 95 17.63 -1.16 -6.67
C VAL A 95 16.50 -1.74 -5.82
N ILE A 96 16.74 -2.93 -5.28
CA ILE A 96 15.90 -3.60 -4.31
C ILE A 96 16.69 -3.67 -3.00
N ASP A 97 16.19 -3.00 -1.97
CA ASP A 97 16.81 -2.96 -0.65
C ASP A 97 16.23 -4.04 0.27
N ASP A 98 16.98 -4.36 1.33
CA ASP A 98 16.56 -5.28 2.40
C ASP A 98 16.07 -6.66 1.91
N ILE A 99 16.72 -7.22 0.88
CA ILE A 99 16.44 -8.60 0.46
C ILE A 99 16.94 -9.54 1.55
N ALA A 100 16.00 -10.27 2.16
CA ALA A 100 16.35 -11.38 3.03
C ALA A 100 16.92 -12.53 2.15
N PRO A 101 18.08 -13.11 2.49
CA PRO A 101 18.60 -14.28 1.80
C PRO A 101 17.78 -15.53 2.12
N ASP A 102 17.91 -16.57 1.30
CA ASP A 102 17.21 -17.86 1.46
C ASP A 102 15.68 -17.75 1.56
N ILE A 103 15.09 -16.79 0.84
CA ILE A 103 13.64 -16.66 0.69
C ILE A 103 13.14 -17.20 -0.66
N GLY A 104 14.03 -17.81 -1.44
CA GLY A 104 13.78 -18.35 -2.77
C GLY A 104 13.58 -17.24 -3.83
N PRO A 105 12.59 -17.37 -4.73
CA PRO A 105 12.45 -16.47 -5.87
C PRO A 105 12.00 -15.06 -5.47
N VAL A 106 12.80 -14.08 -5.86
CA VAL A 106 12.51 -12.66 -5.75
C VAL A 106 12.25 -12.10 -7.15
N SER A 107 11.15 -11.37 -7.31
CA SER A 107 10.77 -10.73 -8.55
C SER A 107 10.76 -9.22 -8.44
N ILE A 108 11.07 -8.56 -9.54
CA ILE A 108 10.94 -7.12 -9.70
C ILE A 108 10.15 -6.79 -10.95
N THR A 109 9.22 -5.87 -10.83
CA THR A 109 8.50 -5.24 -11.94
C THR A 109 9.01 -3.83 -12.12
N SER A 110 9.37 -3.47 -13.35
CA SER A 110 9.81 -2.14 -13.72
C SER A 110 8.90 -1.52 -14.78
N TRP A 111 8.71 -0.21 -14.66
CA TRP A 111 7.95 0.62 -15.61
C TRP A 111 8.89 1.61 -16.28
N MET A 112 8.85 1.65 -17.60
CA MET A 112 9.64 2.57 -18.42
C MET A 112 8.65 3.44 -19.19
N TYR A 113 8.59 4.72 -18.86
CA TYR A 113 7.67 5.69 -19.47
C TYR A 113 8.38 6.52 -20.54
N GLY A 114 7.62 7.04 -21.51
CA GLY A 114 8.15 7.93 -22.56
C GLY A 114 8.91 7.19 -23.66
N LEU A 115 8.65 5.89 -23.85
CA LEU A 115 9.26 5.09 -24.91
C LEU A 115 8.51 5.25 -26.23
N GLN A 116 9.19 4.96 -27.35
CA GLN A 116 8.54 4.88 -28.66
C GLN A 116 7.63 3.65 -28.76
N PRO A 117 6.45 3.74 -29.41
CA PRO A 117 5.55 2.61 -29.56
C PRO A 117 6.18 1.48 -30.38
N GLY A 118 5.91 0.24 -29.97
CA GLY A 118 6.32 -0.96 -30.69
C GLY A 118 6.66 -2.12 -29.78
N ASP A 119 7.35 -3.10 -30.35
CA ASP A 119 7.86 -4.27 -29.64
C ASP A 119 9.31 -4.03 -29.21
N TRP A 120 9.65 -4.46 -28.01
CA TRP A 120 10.95 -4.22 -27.39
C TRP A 120 11.56 -5.52 -26.89
N ASN A 121 12.80 -5.79 -27.30
CA ASN A 121 13.62 -6.83 -26.67
C ASN A 121 14.19 -6.25 -25.39
N VAL A 122 13.90 -6.90 -24.27
CA VAL A 122 14.40 -6.47 -22.95
C VAL A 122 15.22 -7.61 -22.36
N SER A 123 16.39 -7.29 -21.84
CA SER A 123 17.21 -8.17 -21.00
C SER A 123 17.37 -7.55 -19.61
N ALA A 124 17.60 -8.40 -18.61
CA ALA A 124 17.92 -7.96 -17.26
C ALA A 124 19.14 -8.73 -16.74
N GLU A 125 20.00 -8.03 -16.02
CA GLU A 125 21.21 -8.59 -15.42
C GLU A 125 21.36 -8.09 -13.98
N LEU A 126 21.84 -8.95 -13.10
CA LEU A 126 22.17 -8.57 -11.72
C LEU A 126 23.58 -7.96 -11.71
N THR A 127 23.68 -6.64 -11.62
CA THR A 127 24.96 -5.93 -11.76
C THR A 127 25.72 -5.77 -10.45
N GLY A 128 25.06 -5.97 -9.30
CA GLY A 128 25.77 -6.08 -8.03
C GLY A 128 24.89 -6.30 -6.81
N ILE A 129 25.57 -6.73 -5.76
CA ILE A 129 25.02 -7.07 -4.45
C ILE A 129 25.82 -6.28 -3.42
N SER A 130 25.12 -5.51 -2.57
CA SER A 130 25.73 -4.77 -1.46
C SER A 130 25.21 -5.31 -0.14
N SER A 131 26.11 -5.68 0.78
CA SER A 131 25.77 -6.18 2.12
C SER A 131 25.44 -5.06 3.12
N SER A 132 25.45 -3.79 2.70
CA SER A 132 25.05 -2.67 3.56
C SER A 132 23.70 -2.11 3.10
N PRO A 133 22.62 -2.27 3.89
CA PRO A 133 21.28 -1.82 3.52
C PRO A 133 21.14 -0.29 3.42
N HIS A 134 22.15 0.50 3.80
CA HIS A 134 22.10 1.98 3.84
C HIS A 134 23.36 2.66 3.25
N ALA A 135 24.32 1.92 2.68
CA ALA A 135 25.48 2.52 2.04
C ALA A 135 25.28 2.54 0.52
N SER A 136 24.73 3.64 0.02
CA SER A 136 24.73 4.00 -1.40
C SER A 136 26.14 4.19 -2.00
N SER A 137 27.20 3.93 -1.23
CA SER A 137 28.61 4.14 -1.59
C SER A 137 29.58 3.03 -1.16
N ALA A 138 29.10 1.88 -0.64
CA ALA A 138 30.01 0.75 -0.36
C ALA A 138 30.51 0.12 -1.67
N PRO A 139 31.77 -0.34 -1.75
CA PRO A 139 32.30 -0.96 -2.97
C PRO A 139 31.49 -2.21 -3.30
N MET A 140 30.74 -2.12 -4.39
CA MET A 140 29.88 -3.17 -4.95
C MET A 140 30.79 -4.32 -5.39
N ARG A 141 30.71 -5.46 -4.69
CA ARG A 141 31.41 -6.67 -5.15
C ARG A 141 30.71 -7.16 -6.42
N PRO A 142 31.45 -7.53 -7.49
CA PRO A 142 30.87 -8.27 -8.60
C PRO A 142 30.27 -9.56 -8.02
N GLY A 143 28.95 -9.59 -7.86
CA GLY A 143 28.25 -10.81 -7.49
C GLY A 143 28.44 -11.78 -8.64
N GLY A 144 28.82 -13.04 -8.35
CA GLY A 144 28.82 -14.09 -9.36
C GLY A 144 27.51 -14.05 -10.13
N SER A 145 27.58 -14.12 -11.46
CA SER A 145 26.44 -13.94 -12.37
C SER A 145 25.28 -14.85 -11.96
N ARG A 146 24.32 -14.31 -11.20
CA ARG A 146 23.04 -14.97 -10.95
C ARG A 146 22.18 -14.66 -12.15
N SER A 147 21.72 -15.70 -12.82
CA SER A 147 20.85 -15.55 -13.98
C SER A 147 19.53 -14.91 -13.57
N VAL A 148 19.16 -13.85 -14.26
CA VAL A 148 17.87 -13.19 -14.10
C VAL A 148 16.96 -13.65 -15.24
N HIS A 149 15.73 -14.02 -14.92
CA HIS A 149 14.81 -14.66 -15.85
C HIS A 149 13.51 -13.85 -16.00
N PRO A 150 12.89 -13.82 -17.19
CA PRO A 150 11.59 -13.20 -17.36
C PRO A 150 10.55 -13.87 -16.44
N ALA A 151 9.79 -13.08 -15.69
CA ALA A 151 8.83 -13.58 -14.71
C ALA A 151 7.42 -13.67 -15.30
N THR A 152 6.75 -14.78 -15.00
CA THR A 152 5.28 -14.91 -15.11
C THR A 152 4.73 -15.61 -13.89
N TRP A 153 3.43 -15.49 -13.65
CA TRP A 153 2.78 -15.97 -12.44
C TRP A 153 1.80 -17.10 -12.72
N SER A 154 1.93 -18.18 -11.95
CA SER A 154 1.00 -19.31 -11.98
C SER A 154 0.02 -19.22 -10.82
N TRP A 155 -1.24 -18.89 -11.11
CA TRP A 155 -2.31 -18.86 -10.10
C TRP A 155 -2.63 -20.23 -9.52
N ARG A 156 -2.42 -21.32 -10.28
CA ARG A 156 -2.66 -22.70 -9.83
C ARG A 156 -1.59 -23.18 -8.84
N ARG A 157 -0.32 -22.86 -9.10
CA ARG A 157 0.80 -23.26 -8.23
C ARG A 157 1.15 -22.25 -7.14
N TRP A 158 0.54 -21.07 -7.18
CA TRP A 158 0.90 -19.92 -6.35
C TRP A 158 2.41 -19.65 -6.36
N ALA A 159 3.01 -19.71 -7.55
CA ALA A 159 4.45 -19.66 -7.71
C ALA A 159 4.84 -18.85 -8.94
N ILE A 160 6.02 -18.22 -8.84
CA ILE A 160 6.66 -17.64 -10.01
C ILE A 160 7.06 -18.75 -10.97
N SER A 161 7.04 -18.42 -12.24
CA SER A 161 7.51 -19.29 -13.31
C SER A 161 8.29 -18.46 -14.31
N THR A 162 9.24 -19.11 -14.99
CA THR A 162 10.00 -18.46 -16.05
C THR A 162 9.16 -18.39 -17.31
N ARG A 163 9.05 -17.19 -17.87
CA ARG A 163 8.49 -16.96 -19.20
C ARG A 163 9.60 -17.09 -20.24
N GLU A 164 9.28 -17.61 -21.41
CA GLU A 164 10.18 -17.56 -22.56
C GLU A 164 10.49 -16.09 -22.94
N ALA A 165 11.74 -15.83 -23.32
CA ALA A 165 12.17 -14.50 -23.72
C ALA A 165 11.50 -14.14 -25.07
N ALA A 166 10.60 -13.17 -25.03
CA ALA A 166 9.88 -12.69 -26.21
C ALA A 166 9.80 -11.15 -26.16
N PRO A 167 9.67 -10.49 -27.33
CA PRO A 167 9.47 -9.05 -27.37
C PRO A 167 8.28 -8.60 -26.52
N VAL A 168 8.46 -7.51 -25.78
CA VAL A 168 7.43 -6.90 -24.94
C VAL A 168 6.84 -5.70 -25.66
N LYS A 169 5.52 -5.68 -25.81
CA LYS A 169 4.80 -4.59 -26.48
C LYS A 169 4.60 -3.41 -25.53
N THR A 170 4.82 -2.20 -26.02
CA THR A 170 4.45 -0.97 -25.30
C THR A 170 2.93 -0.85 -25.14
N ARG A 171 2.51 -0.11 -24.13
CA ARG A 171 1.11 0.19 -23.83
C ARG A 171 0.96 1.67 -23.55
N TRP A 172 -0.27 2.16 -23.65
CA TRP A 172 -0.59 3.51 -23.23
C TRP A 172 -0.16 3.74 -21.78
N ALA A 173 0.54 4.84 -21.52
CA ALA A 173 1.18 5.10 -20.22
C ALA A 173 0.18 5.11 -19.06
N LEU A 174 -1.07 5.53 -19.30
CA LEU A 174 -2.14 5.53 -18.30
C LEU A 174 -2.60 4.13 -17.89
N LEU A 175 -2.41 3.13 -18.77
CA LEU A 175 -2.73 1.72 -18.50
C LEU A 175 -1.53 0.92 -17.99
N ALA A 176 -0.36 1.55 -17.85
CA ALA A 176 0.84 0.90 -17.34
C ALA A 176 0.67 0.32 -15.92
N PRO A 177 -0.04 0.98 -14.98
CA PRO A 177 -0.31 0.42 -13.65
C PRO A 177 -1.19 -0.84 -13.67
N LEU A 178 -1.95 -1.07 -14.74
CA LEU A 178 -2.82 -2.24 -14.92
C LEU A 178 -2.10 -3.41 -15.63
N ALA A 179 -0.79 -3.28 -15.88
CA ALA A 179 -0.02 -4.38 -16.43
C ALA A 179 -0.02 -5.60 -15.50
N ARG A 180 0.01 -6.79 -16.09
CA ARG A 180 0.08 -8.05 -15.33
C ARG A 180 1.40 -8.06 -14.56
N GLN A 181 1.31 -8.02 -13.24
CA GLN A 181 2.45 -8.28 -12.35
C GLN A 181 2.27 -9.64 -11.65
N PRO A 182 3.38 -10.28 -11.25
CA PRO A 182 3.29 -11.50 -10.47
C PRO A 182 2.51 -11.32 -9.15
N ALA A 183 1.57 -12.24 -8.90
CA ALA A 183 0.61 -12.24 -7.79
C ALA A 183 -0.18 -10.94 -7.57
N VAL A 184 -0.40 -10.15 -8.63
CA VAL A 184 -1.28 -8.97 -8.59
C VAL A 184 -2.44 -9.15 -9.54
N LEU A 185 -3.66 -8.92 -9.04
CA LEU A 185 -4.88 -8.77 -9.82
C LEU A 185 -5.31 -7.29 -9.78
N PRO A 186 -5.02 -6.49 -10.82
CA PRO A 186 -5.48 -5.12 -10.87
C PRO A 186 -7.02 -5.04 -10.78
N GLY A 187 -7.54 -4.12 -9.97
CA GLY A 187 -8.99 -3.88 -9.84
C GLY A 187 -9.75 -4.83 -8.89
N VAL A 188 -9.16 -5.94 -8.43
CA VAL A 188 -9.88 -6.86 -7.52
C VAL A 188 -10.17 -6.23 -6.16
N TYR A 189 -9.31 -5.32 -5.69
CA TYR A 189 -9.52 -4.59 -4.45
C TYR A 189 -10.84 -3.81 -4.45
N THR A 190 -11.14 -3.05 -5.51
CA THR A 190 -12.37 -2.24 -5.56
C THR A 190 -13.61 -3.13 -5.64
N ALA A 191 -13.56 -4.20 -6.44
CA ALA A 191 -14.63 -5.19 -6.51
C ALA A 191 -14.92 -5.82 -5.14
N LEU A 192 -13.89 -6.30 -4.44
CA LEU A 192 -14.05 -6.91 -3.11
C LEU A 192 -14.45 -5.89 -2.04
N ALA A 193 -14.00 -4.64 -2.13
CA ALA A 193 -14.46 -3.58 -1.23
C ALA A 193 -15.95 -3.29 -1.40
N VAL A 194 -16.46 -3.24 -2.64
CA VAL A 194 -17.90 -3.08 -2.92
C VAL A 194 -18.69 -4.28 -2.41
N VAL A 195 -18.22 -5.50 -2.65
CA VAL A 195 -18.85 -6.72 -2.11
C VAL A 195 -18.89 -6.69 -0.58
N GLY A 196 -17.76 -6.35 0.07
CA GLY A 196 -17.69 -6.22 1.53
C GLY A 196 -18.66 -5.17 2.07
N PHE A 197 -18.78 -4.03 1.40
CA PHE A 197 -19.74 -2.97 1.76
C PHE A 197 -21.20 -3.44 1.64
N ILE A 198 -21.56 -4.11 0.54
CA ILE A 198 -22.90 -4.67 0.36
C ILE A 198 -23.21 -5.71 1.44
N LEU A 199 -22.27 -6.62 1.74
CA LEU A 199 -22.42 -7.60 2.80
C LEU A 199 -22.59 -6.95 4.17
N ALA A 200 -21.88 -5.85 4.44
CA ALA A 200 -22.02 -5.11 5.70
C ALA A 200 -23.41 -4.53 5.86
N LEU A 201 -23.94 -3.87 4.82
CA LEU A 201 -25.29 -3.31 4.84
C LEU A 201 -26.36 -4.40 4.93
N ALA A 202 -26.17 -5.52 4.22
CA ALA A 202 -27.10 -6.65 4.28
C ALA A 202 -27.15 -7.27 5.68
N LEU A 203 -26.01 -7.44 6.34
CA LEU A 203 -25.94 -7.94 7.71
C LEU A 203 -26.58 -6.97 8.70
N GLN A 204 -26.30 -5.67 8.57
CA GLN A 204 -26.94 -4.63 9.39
C GLN A 204 -28.46 -4.66 9.22
N ALA A 205 -28.96 -4.73 7.99
CA ALA A 205 -30.39 -4.83 7.70
C ALA A 205 -31.02 -6.09 8.31
N ALA A 206 -30.36 -7.24 8.18
CA ALA A 206 -30.82 -8.50 8.74
C ALA A 206 -30.86 -8.50 10.28
N ILE A 207 -29.93 -7.80 10.93
CA ILE A 207 -29.92 -7.67 12.40
C ILE A 207 -31.00 -6.69 12.86
N LEU A 208 -31.13 -5.52 12.23
CA LEU A 208 -32.12 -4.52 12.60
C LEU A 208 -33.55 -5.00 12.39
N SER A 209 -33.81 -5.71 11.29
CA SER A 209 -35.14 -6.30 11.02
C SER A 209 -35.56 -7.35 12.05
N ARG A 210 -34.61 -8.04 12.68
CA ARG A 210 -34.89 -8.98 13.78
C ARG A 210 -35.17 -8.30 15.11
N ARG A 211 -34.87 -7.01 15.25
CA ARG A 211 -35.11 -6.22 16.46
C ARG A 211 -36.30 -5.26 16.31
N ASP A 212 -37.14 -5.48 15.30
CA ASP A 212 -38.32 -4.66 14.98
C ASP A 212 -37.99 -3.15 14.83
N LEU A 213 -36.75 -2.83 14.43
CA LEU A 213 -36.31 -1.46 14.18
C LEU A 213 -36.46 -1.07 12.71
N ALA A 214 -36.74 0.21 12.48
CA ALA A 214 -36.74 0.79 11.14
C ALA A 214 -35.35 0.65 10.50
N VAL A 215 -35.28 -0.05 9.36
CA VAL A 215 -34.01 -0.36 8.68
C VAL A 215 -33.50 0.82 7.83
N GLY A 216 -34.42 1.60 7.26
CA GLY A 216 -34.11 2.66 6.28
C GLY A 216 -33.15 3.73 6.80
N PRO A 217 -33.51 4.49 7.86
CA PRO A 217 -32.66 5.57 8.37
C PRO A 217 -31.26 5.10 8.82
N PRO A 218 -31.10 3.98 9.58
CA PRO A 218 -29.78 3.47 9.93
C PRO A 218 -28.90 3.07 8.72
N LEU A 219 -29.48 2.44 7.69
CA LEU A 219 -28.74 2.13 6.46
C LEU A 219 -28.33 3.40 5.72
N ALA A 220 -29.22 4.37 5.59
CA ALA A 220 -28.92 5.66 4.96
C ALA A 220 -27.78 6.37 5.70
N ALA A 221 -27.79 6.33 7.04
CA ALA A 221 -26.73 6.91 7.87
C ALA A 221 -25.40 6.21 7.60
N SER A 222 -25.41 4.88 7.46
CA SER A 222 -24.21 4.07 7.21
C SER A 222 -23.62 4.33 5.82
N VAL A 223 -24.46 4.51 4.80
CA VAL A 223 -24.05 4.89 3.44
C VAL A 223 -23.44 6.29 3.44
N LEU A 224 -24.14 7.29 3.97
CA LEU A 224 -23.64 8.66 4.03
C LEU A 224 -22.35 8.76 4.85
N ALA A 225 -22.30 8.12 6.02
CA ALA A 225 -21.11 8.07 6.84
C ALA A 225 -19.92 7.41 6.13
N SER A 226 -20.15 6.38 5.31
CA SER A 226 -19.10 5.76 4.51
C SER A 226 -18.59 6.71 3.41
N LEU A 227 -19.47 7.46 2.75
CA LEU A 227 -19.08 8.48 1.77
C LEU A 227 -18.27 9.61 2.42
N ILE A 228 -18.72 10.11 3.57
CA ILE A 228 -18.00 11.12 4.36
C ILE A 228 -16.66 10.56 4.86
N GLY A 229 -16.63 9.28 5.26
CA GLY A 229 -15.42 8.57 5.64
C GLY A 229 -14.40 8.47 4.52
N LEU A 230 -14.83 8.27 3.27
CA LEU A 230 -13.93 8.28 2.11
C LEU A 230 -13.28 9.66 1.92
N ILE A 231 -14.07 10.74 2.06
CA ILE A 231 -13.54 12.11 2.06
C ILE A 231 -12.50 12.26 3.19
N GLY A 232 -12.81 11.76 4.39
CA GLY A 232 -11.89 11.71 5.53
C GLY A 232 -10.58 10.97 5.22
N ALA A 233 -10.64 9.80 4.59
CA ALA A 233 -9.45 9.06 4.19
C ALA A 233 -8.58 9.80 3.18
N LYS A 234 -9.21 10.57 2.29
CA LYS A 234 -8.51 11.38 1.30
C LYS A 234 -7.84 12.60 1.93
N GLY A 235 -8.58 13.33 2.78
CA GLY A 235 -8.04 14.47 3.52
C GLY A 235 -6.90 14.06 4.44
N TRP A 236 -7.04 12.94 5.14
CA TRP A 236 -5.99 12.40 6.01
C TRP A 236 -4.73 11.99 5.22
N TYR A 237 -4.89 11.45 4.01
CA TYR A 237 -3.76 11.17 3.13
C TYR A 237 -3.03 12.45 2.72
N ALA A 238 -3.77 13.49 2.33
CA ALA A 238 -3.23 14.76 1.91
C ALA A 238 -2.39 15.44 3.01
N VAL A 239 -2.84 15.35 4.26
CA VAL A 239 -2.10 15.88 5.42
C VAL A 239 -0.79 15.12 5.63
N LEU A 240 -0.77 13.80 5.37
CA LEU A 240 0.42 12.98 5.54
C LEU A 240 1.42 13.12 4.38
N HIS A 241 0.95 13.49 3.19
CA HIS A 241 1.75 13.61 1.97
C HIS A 241 1.44 14.95 1.28
N PRO A 242 1.82 16.09 1.88
CA PRO A 242 1.48 17.42 1.36
C PRO A 242 2.08 17.71 -0.02
N ASP A 243 3.18 17.03 -0.35
CA ASP A 243 3.90 17.21 -1.61
C ASP A 243 3.33 16.35 -2.77
N GLU A 244 2.32 15.52 -2.49
CA GLU A 244 1.68 14.66 -3.49
C GLU A 244 0.35 15.25 -3.98
N SER A 245 0.03 14.99 -5.25
CA SER A 245 -1.24 15.40 -5.83
C SER A 245 -2.40 14.80 -5.04
N LEU A 246 -3.34 15.64 -4.59
CA LEU A 246 -4.56 15.17 -3.94
C LEU A 246 -5.32 14.20 -4.85
N ILE A 247 -5.47 14.50 -6.13
CA ILE A 247 -6.28 13.67 -7.04
C ILE A 247 -5.59 12.33 -7.35
N LYS A 248 -4.29 12.34 -7.65
CA LYS A 248 -3.53 11.14 -8.05
C LYS A 248 -2.93 10.36 -6.88
N GLY A 249 -2.89 10.96 -5.69
CA GLY A 249 -2.32 10.37 -4.48
C GLY A 249 -3.16 9.21 -3.93
N GLY A 250 -2.59 8.49 -2.98
CA GLY A 250 -3.25 7.38 -2.30
C GLY A 250 -4.40 7.77 -1.37
N TRP A 251 -4.70 6.86 -0.44
CA TRP A 251 -5.76 6.98 0.55
C TRP A 251 -5.23 6.51 1.90
N ALA A 252 -5.59 7.20 2.98
CA ALA A 252 -5.21 6.82 4.33
C ALA A 252 -6.41 6.23 5.05
N VAL A 253 -6.42 4.91 5.22
CA VAL A 253 -7.51 4.18 5.90
C VAL A 253 -7.75 4.70 7.32
N ASP A 254 -6.73 5.27 7.97
CA ASP A 254 -6.84 5.88 9.29
C ASP A 254 -7.90 7.01 9.32
N GLY A 255 -7.97 7.84 8.26
CA GLY A 255 -8.98 8.89 8.14
C GLY A 255 -10.40 8.35 8.01
N PHE A 256 -10.60 7.24 7.29
CA PHE A 256 -11.90 6.58 7.20
C PHE A 256 -12.35 6.04 8.56
N LEU A 257 -11.45 5.36 9.28
CA LEU A 257 -11.75 4.74 10.58
C LEU A 257 -12.11 5.77 11.66
N VAL A 258 -11.67 7.01 11.51
CA VAL A 258 -12.02 8.10 12.43
C VAL A 258 -13.29 8.80 11.99
N VAL A 259 -13.33 9.26 10.74
CA VAL A 259 -14.41 10.13 10.25
C VAL A 259 -15.74 9.39 10.10
N ALA A 260 -15.73 8.13 9.61
CA ALA A 260 -16.98 7.41 9.37
C ALA A 260 -17.79 7.16 10.66
N PRO A 261 -17.21 6.66 11.78
CA PRO A 261 -17.96 6.52 13.03
C PRO A 261 -18.51 7.84 13.58
N PHE A 262 -17.75 8.94 13.51
CA PHE A 262 -18.24 10.25 13.95
C PHE A 262 -19.41 10.75 13.09
N ALA A 263 -19.29 10.61 11.77
CA ALA A 263 -20.36 10.97 10.85
C ALA A 263 -21.61 10.12 11.09
N ALA A 264 -21.45 8.80 11.28
CA ALA A 264 -22.56 7.90 11.58
C ALA A 264 -23.25 8.28 12.90
N ALA A 265 -22.49 8.51 13.98
CA ALA A 265 -23.05 8.91 15.27
C ALA A 265 -23.82 10.24 15.18
N GLY A 266 -23.28 11.24 14.48
CA GLY A 266 -23.94 12.53 14.27
C GLY A 266 -25.23 12.42 13.45
N LEU A 267 -25.21 11.63 12.37
CA LEU A 267 -26.40 11.39 11.54
C LEU A 267 -27.49 10.64 12.31
N LEU A 268 -27.12 9.59 13.05
CA LEU A 268 -28.05 8.81 13.87
C LEU A 268 -28.65 9.67 14.99
N PHE A 269 -27.84 10.51 15.62
CA PHE A 269 -28.33 11.48 16.62
C PHE A 269 -29.33 12.46 16.00
N ALA A 270 -29.00 13.06 14.86
CA ALA A 270 -29.85 14.02 14.17
C ALA A 270 -31.17 13.42 13.67
N TRP A 271 -31.22 12.11 13.43
CA TRP A 271 -32.41 11.38 12.99
C TRP A 271 -33.09 10.60 14.10
N SER A 272 -32.74 10.88 15.36
CA SER A 272 -33.33 10.26 16.55
C SER A 272 -33.30 8.71 16.50
N GLN A 273 -32.23 8.14 15.96
CA GLN A 273 -32.00 6.70 15.92
C GLN A 273 -31.21 6.23 17.15
N PRO A 274 -31.45 5.00 17.65
CA PRO A 274 -30.72 4.46 18.79
C PRO A 274 -29.27 4.14 18.38
N ILE A 275 -28.33 5.03 18.75
CA ILE A 275 -26.93 4.97 18.32
C ILE A 275 -26.32 3.63 18.74
N GLY A 276 -26.39 3.27 20.01
CA GLY A 276 -25.79 2.04 20.54
C GLY A 276 -26.28 0.78 19.82
N VAL A 277 -27.59 0.63 19.64
CA VAL A 277 -28.19 -0.51 18.93
C VAL A 277 -27.76 -0.57 17.47
N VAL A 278 -27.76 0.58 16.78
CA VAL A 278 -27.35 0.63 15.36
C VAL A 278 -25.87 0.31 15.21
N PHE A 279 -25.00 0.85 16.06
CA PHE A 279 -23.56 0.56 16.03
C PHE A 279 -23.28 -0.92 16.30
N ASP A 280 -23.93 -1.52 17.29
CA ASP A 280 -23.80 -2.95 17.56
C ASP A 280 -24.30 -3.80 16.38
N ALA A 281 -25.43 -3.44 15.77
CA ALA A 281 -25.96 -4.12 14.59
C ALA A 281 -25.05 -3.98 13.36
N THR A 282 -24.32 -2.86 13.24
CA THR A 282 -23.40 -2.60 12.13
C THR A 282 -22.07 -3.33 12.29
N THR A 283 -21.67 -3.62 13.53
CA THR A 283 -20.35 -4.16 13.89
C THR A 283 -19.98 -5.45 13.15
N PRO A 284 -20.82 -6.51 13.11
CA PRO A 284 -20.52 -7.73 12.36
C PRO A 284 -20.27 -7.46 10.88
N GLY A 285 -21.09 -6.58 10.29
CA GLY A 285 -20.99 -6.18 8.89
C GLY A 285 -19.66 -5.49 8.57
N ILE A 286 -19.25 -4.52 9.40
CA ILE A 286 -17.96 -3.81 9.24
C ILE A 286 -16.81 -4.81 9.22
N PHE A 287 -16.80 -5.78 10.13
CA PHE A 287 -15.69 -6.71 10.26
C PHE A 287 -15.67 -7.79 9.18
N VAL A 288 -16.82 -8.17 8.63
CA VAL A 288 -16.90 -8.94 7.37
C VAL A 288 -16.33 -8.13 6.20
N ALA A 289 -16.67 -6.84 6.10
CA ALA A 289 -16.11 -5.97 5.07
C ALA A 289 -14.58 -5.83 5.19
N VAL A 290 -14.05 -5.74 6.41
CA VAL A 290 -12.60 -5.78 6.68
C VAL A 290 -12.01 -7.10 6.20
N ALA A 291 -12.61 -8.23 6.55
CA ALA A 291 -12.12 -9.55 6.15
C ALA A 291 -11.98 -9.66 4.63
N VAL A 292 -13.05 -9.30 3.89
CA VAL A 292 -13.10 -9.34 2.42
C VAL A 292 -12.13 -8.33 1.80
N GLY A 293 -12.12 -7.09 2.29
CA GLY A 293 -11.26 -6.03 1.77
C GLY A 293 -9.77 -6.35 1.92
N ARG A 294 -9.37 -7.01 3.02
CA ARG A 294 -7.98 -7.41 3.25
C ARG A 294 -7.50 -8.55 2.35
N VAL A 295 -8.39 -9.45 1.93
CA VAL A 295 -8.09 -10.39 0.83
C VAL A 295 -7.84 -9.62 -0.47
N GLY A 296 -8.64 -8.59 -0.76
CA GLY A 296 -8.39 -7.69 -1.88
C GLY A 296 -7.04 -6.97 -1.79
N CYS A 297 -6.64 -6.52 -0.59
CA CYS A 297 -5.31 -5.94 -0.37
C CYS A 297 -4.19 -6.92 -0.69
N PHE A 298 -4.32 -8.19 -0.27
CA PHE A 298 -3.36 -9.25 -0.56
C PHE A 298 -3.21 -9.50 -2.07
N LEU A 299 -4.34 -9.63 -2.78
CA LEU A 299 -4.36 -9.89 -4.22
C LEU A 299 -3.95 -8.68 -5.07
N THR A 300 -3.96 -7.47 -4.52
CA THR A 300 -3.55 -6.25 -5.23
C THR A 300 -2.15 -5.79 -4.80
N GLY A 301 -1.55 -6.43 -3.81
CA GLY A 301 -0.23 -6.10 -3.30
C GLY A 301 -0.15 -4.78 -2.53
N CYS A 302 -1.23 -4.32 -1.89
CA CYS A 302 -1.13 -3.18 -0.96
C CYS A 302 -0.99 -3.67 0.50
N CYS A 303 -0.34 -2.86 1.34
CA CYS A 303 -0.09 -3.18 2.75
C CYS A 303 0.72 -4.48 2.96
N ALA A 304 1.67 -4.77 2.06
CA ALA A 304 2.47 -5.98 2.10
C ALA A 304 3.35 -6.07 3.36
N GLY A 305 3.48 -7.28 3.89
CA GLY A 305 4.40 -7.59 4.97
C GLY A 305 5.87 -7.52 4.54
N ARG A 306 6.77 -7.47 5.51
CA ARG A 306 8.22 -7.59 5.29
C ARG A 306 8.56 -8.96 4.69
N CYS A 307 9.64 -9.01 3.91
CA CYS A 307 10.23 -10.25 3.45
C CYS A 307 10.69 -11.11 4.64
N THR A 308 10.48 -12.42 4.57
CA THR A 308 10.89 -13.34 5.64
C THR A 308 11.07 -14.76 5.11
N ALA A 309 12.02 -15.49 5.69
CA ALA A 309 12.24 -16.91 5.42
C ALA A 309 11.28 -17.84 6.19
N SER A 310 10.46 -17.29 7.11
CA SER A 310 9.55 -18.06 7.98
C SER A 310 8.71 -19.09 7.21
N ARG A 311 8.44 -20.25 7.80
CA ARG A 311 7.59 -21.29 7.19
C ARG A 311 6.16 -20.83 6.88
N TRP A 312 5.70 -19.78 7.57
CA TRP A 312 4.37 -19.19 7.37
C TRP A 312 4.37 -18.07 6.32
N ALA A 313 5.52 -17.79 5.70
CA ALA A 313 5.61 -16.76 4.67
C ALA A 313 4.90 -17.21 3.39
N LEU A 314 4.09 -16.31 2.84
CA LEU A 314 3.44 -16.51 1.56
C LEU A 314 4.08 -15.61 0.51
N TRP A 315 4.18 -16.14 -0.70
CA TRP A 315 4.64 -15.33 -1.82
C TRP A 315 3.59 -14.27 -2.13
N SER A 316 3.99 -12.99 -2.08
CA SER A 316 3.14 -11.85 -2.41
C SER A 316 3.98 -10.68 -2.94
N SER A 317 3.33 -9.82 -3.70
CA SER A 317 3.94 -8.66 -4.35
C SER A 317 3.49 -7.37 -3.67
N ASP A 318 4.36 -6.36 -3.61
CA ASP A 318 3.99 -4.98 -3.25
C ASP A 318 3.74 -4.10 -4.51
N ARG A 319 3.43 -4.76 -5.64
CA ARG A 319 3.34 -4.24 -7.02
C ARG A 319 4.68 -3.97 -7.69
N ARG A 320 5.75 -3.74 -6.92
CA ARG A 320 7.12 -3.56 -7.45
C ARG A 320 7.96 -4.80 -7.25
N VAL A 321 8.04 -5.30 -6.02
CA VAL A 321 8.86 -6.43 -5.59
C VAL A 321 7.98 -7.56 -5.06
N GLY A 322 8.07 -8.72 -5.69
CA GLY A 322 7.42 -9.95 -5.25
C GLY A 322 8.39 -10.92 -4.57
N ALA A 323 8.05 -11.39 -3.38
CA ALA A 323 8.90 -12.28 -2.58
C ALA A 323 8.05 -13.04 -1.54
N ARG A 324 8.68 -13.96 -0.80
CA ARG A 324 8.07 -14.54 0.41
C ARG A 324 8.00 -13.50 1.52
N ARG A 325 6.79 -13.18 1.97
CA ARG A 325 6.50 -12.11 2.95
C ARG A 325 5.63 -12.62 4.08
N ILE A 326 5.69 -11.93 5.22
CA ILE A 326 4.73 -12.13 6.31
C ILE A 326 3.32 -11.82 5.75
N PRO A 327 2.34 -12.74 5.83
CA PRO A 327 1.02 -12.52 5.23
C PRO A 327 0.15 -11.62 6.11
N THR A 328 0.61 -10.41 6.41
CA THR A 328 -0.05 -9.46 7.32
C THR A 328 -1.48 -9.16 6.90
N GLN A 329 -1.77 -9.10 5.59
CA GLN A 329 -3.12 -8.86 5.09
C GLN A 329 -4.06 -10.03 5.40
N LEU A 330 -3.61 -11.29 5.29
CA LEU A 330 -4.44 -12.45 5.60
C LEU A 330 -4.63 -12.61 7.12
N ILE A 331 -3.62 -12.27 7.92
CA ILE A 331 -3.76 -12.21 9.38
C ILE A 331 -4.80 -11.15 9.76
N GLU A 332 -4.75 -9.96 9.15
CA GLU A 332 -5.75 -8.91 9.36
C GLU A 332 -7.15 -9.33 8.88
N SER A 333 -7.22 -10.07 7.77
CA SER A 333 -8.46 -10.63 7.24
C SER A 333 -9.08 -11.65 8.21
N GLY A 334 -8.27 -12.59 8.73
CA GLY A 334 -8.69 -13.57 9.71
C GLY A 334 -9.11 -12.95 11.03
N ALA A 335 -8.40 -11.92 11.50
CA ALA A 335 -8.80 -11.14 12.67
C ALA A 335 -10.15 -10.44 12.45
N GLY A 336 -10.36 -9.80 11.29
CA GLY A 336 -11.63 -9.22 10.92
C GLY A 336 -12.76 -10.25 10.91
N LEU A 337 -12.54 -11.41 10.28
CA LEU A 337 -13.55 -12.48 10.23
C LEU A 337 -13.89 -13.01 11.63
N GLY A 338 -12.87 -13.25 12.47
CA GLY A 338 -13.05 -13.71 13.85
C GLY A 338 -13.83 -12.70 14.69
N ILE A 339 -13.47 -11.42 14.63
CA ILE A 339 -14.19 -10.35 15.33
C ILE A 339 -15.63 -10.26 14.81
N GLY A 340 -15.84 -10.27 13.50
CA GLY A 340 -17.17 -10.21 12.90
C GLY A 340 -18.06 -11.38 13.32
N ALA A 341 -17.53 -12.61 13.36
CA ALA A 341 -18.25 -13.80 13.80
C ALA A 341 -18.61 -13.74 15.29
N VAL A 342 -17.66 -13.34 16.16
CA VAL A 342 -17.91 -13.18 17.59
C VAL A 342 -18.93 -12.07 17.85
N SER A 343 -18.77 -10.91 17.22
CA SER A 343 -19.74 -9.81 17.30
C SER A 343 -21.13 -10.25 16.83
N LEU A 344 -21.22 -11.01 15.74
CA LEU A 344 -22.51 -11.53 15.26
C LEU A 344 -23.16 -12.43 16.30
N ALA A 345 -22.40 -13.38 16.86
CA ALA A 345 -22.90 -14.30 17.88
C ALA A 345 -23.39 -13.54 19.13
N VAL A 346 -22.62 -12.56 19.62
CA VAL A 346 -22.97 -11.75 20.80
C VAL A 346 -24.22 -10.91 20.56
N VAL A 347 -24.33 -10.28 19.39
CA VAL A 347 -25.49 -9.44 19.01
C VAL A 347 -26.76 -10.27 18.88
N LEU A 348 -26.69 -11.47 18.28
CA LEU A 348 -27.82 -12.37 18.12
C LEU A 348 -28.25 -13.03 19.44
N ALA A 349 -27.29 -13.29 20.34
CA ALA A 349 -27.58 -13.86 21.66
C ALA A 349 -28.18 -12.82 22.64
N GLY A 350 -28.13 -11.52 22.32
CA GLY A 350 -28.51 -10.47 23.27
C GLY A 350 -27.66 -10.48 24.55
N ALA A 351 -26.41 -10.95 24.45
CA ALA A 351 -25.60 -11.32 25.60
C ALA A 351 -25.02 -10.13 26.39
N LEU A 352 -25.09 -8.91 25.86
CA LEU A 352 -24.59 -7.71 26.53
C LEU A 352 -25.75 -6.78 26.91
N PRO A 353 -25.82 -6.33 28.19
CA PRO A 353 -26.86 -5.41 28.66
C PRO A 353 -26.64 -3.96 28.22
N LEU A 354 -25.43 -3.64 27.74
CA LEU A 354 -25.02 -2.29 27.36
C LEU A 354 -25.09 -2.13 25.84
N GLU A 355 -25.94 -1.22 25.37
CA GLU A 355 -26.01 -0.85 23.95
C GLU A 355 -24.73 -0.14 23.50
N GLY A 356 -24.19 -0.52 22.34
CA GLY A 356 -22.95 0.01 21.78
C GLY A 356 -21.69 -0.70 22.29
N ALA A 357 -21.82 -1.62 23.25
CA ALA A 357 -20.67 -2.32 23.84
C ALA A 357 -19.99 -3.26 22.82
N VAL A 358 -20.75 -3.90 21.94
CA VAL A 358 -20.18 -4.80 20.92
C VAL A 358 -19.29 -3.99 19.99
N PHE A 359 -19.76 -2.83 19.53
CA PHE A 359 -18.98 -1.94 18.68
C PHE A 359 -17.69 -1.50 19.36
N VAL A 360 -17.78 -0.97 20.59
CA VAL A 360 -16.62 -0.46 21.34
C VAL A 360 -15.56 -1.55 21.53
N VAL A 361 -15.95 -2.73 21.99
CA VAL A 361 -15.02 -3.84 22.24
C VAL A 361 -14.39 -4.34 20.94
N ALA A 362 -15.21 -4.56 19.91
CA ALA A 362 -14.73 -5.06 18.63
C ALA A 362 -13.79 -4.06 17.92
N PHE A 363 -14.15 -2.77 17.93
CA PHE A 363 -13.34 -1.71 17.34
C PHE A 363 -12.01 -1.52 18.07
N THR A 364 -12.02 -1.58 19.41
CA THR A 364 -10.80 -1.52 20.24
C THR A 364 -9.89 -2.72 19.97
N GLY A 365 -10.45 -3.93 19.94
CA GLY A 365 -9.72 -5.16 19.64
C GLY A 365 -9.06 -5.11 18.26
N TYR A 366 -9.80 -4.68 17.23
CA TYR A 366 -9.25 -4.52 15.90
C TYR A 366 -8.17 -3.43 15.82
N ALA A 367 -8.38 -2.29 16.49
CA ALA A 367 -7.39 -1.22 16.54
C ALA A 367 -6.06 -1.74 17.14
N ALA A 368 -6.11 -2.50 18.22
CA ALA A 368 -4.94 -3.12 18.84
C ALA A 368 -4.22 -4.09 17.87
N ILE A 369 -4.97 -4.98 17.21
CA ILE A 369 -4.41 -5.92 16.21
C ILE A 369 -3.74 -5.15 15.07
N ARG A 370 -4.41 -4.11 14.55
CA ARG A 370 -3.87 -3.25 13.49
C ARG A 370 -2.55 -2.59 13.92
N GLN A 371 -2.44 -2.08 15.15
CA GLN A 371 -1.19 -1.50 15.65
C GLN A 371 -0.03 -2.51 15.66
N ILE A 372 -0.30 -3.77 16.01
CA ILE A 372 0.70 -4.84 15.97
C ILE A 372 1.10 -5.13 14.52
N LEU A 373 0.13 -5.27 13.61
CA LEU A 373 0.39 -5.58 12.20
C LEU A 373 1.13 -4.46 11.46
N LEU A 374 0.92 -3.19 11.81
CA LEU A 374 1.66 -2.06 11.24
C LEU A 374 3.18 -2.19 11.45
N ARG A 375 3.63 -2.83 12.54
CA ARG A 375 5.06 -3.08 12.80
C ARG A 375 5.66 -4.16 11.91
N LEU A 376 4.82 -4.99 11.28
CA LEU A 376 5.23 -6.12 10.44
C LEU A 376 5.22 -5.80 8.94
N ARG A 377 4.73 -4.61 8.53
CA ARG A 377 4.65 -4.17 7.13
C ARG A 377 6.00 -3.75 6.55
N ALA A 378 6.16 -3.90 5.23
CA ALA A 378 7.37 -3.59 4.47
C ALA A 378 7.68 -2.10 4.42
N GLU A 379 6.67 -1.27 4.12
CA GLU A 379 6.73 0.16 4.40
C GLU A 379 6.71 0.36 5.91
N ARG A 380 7.90 0.37 6.50
CA ARG A 380 8.06 0.84 7.87
C ARG A 380 7.65 2.29 7.84
N ARG A 381 6.50 2.61 8.44
CA ARG A 381 6.16 4.00 8.79
C ARG A 381 7.22 4.43 9.82
N THR A 382 8.36 4.92 9.34
CA THR A 382 9.55 5.28 10.13
C THR A 382 9.29 6.47 11.04
N SER A 383 8.17 7.17 10.87
CA SER A 383 7.78 8.25 11.76
C SER A 383 7.16 7.73 13.05
N TYR A 384 7.96 7.79 14.13
CA TYR A 384 7.57 7.59 15.53
C TYR A 384 6.30 8.36 15.95
N ARG A 385 5.90 9.38 15.18
CA ARG A 385 4.70 10.21 15.43
C ARG A 385 3.41 9.62 14.86
N THR A 386 3.47 8.78 13.83
CA THR A 386 2.26 8.37 13.09
C THR A 386 1.50 7.19 13.71
N LEU A 387 2.20 6.23 14.32
CA LEU A 387 1.56 5.15 15.08
C LEU A 387 0.75 5.66 16.30
N PRO A 388 1.28 6.54 17.19
CA PRO A 388 0.51 7.01 18.34
C PRO A 388 -0.71 7.83 17.93
N ILE A 389 -0.67 8.57 16.82
CA ILE A 389 -1.82 9.32 16.31
C ILE A 389 -2.98 8.39 15.94
N THR A 390 -2.69 7.26 15.27
CA THR A 390 -3.74 6.31 14.90
C THR A 390 -4.37 5.61 16.10
N ALA A 391 -3.58 5.30 17.13
CA ALA A 391 -4.07 4.73 18.37
C ALA A 391 -4.90 5.76 19.18
N ALA A 392 -4.43 7.01 19.27
CA ALA A 392 -5.14 8.09 19.94
C ALA A 392 -6.48 8.39 19.25
N ALA A 393 -6.49 8.46 17.92
CA ALA A 393 -7.71 8.74 17.17
C ALA A 393 -8.74 7.61 17.30
N ALA A 394 -8.30 6.33 17.30
CA ALA A 394 -9.18 5.20 17.59
C ALA A 394 -9.75 5.26 19.03
N GLY A 395 -8.92 5.65 20.01
CA GLY A 395 -9.37 5.85 21.39
C GLY A 395 -10.43 6.96 21.51
N VAL A 396 -10.23 8.09 20.81
CA VAL A 396 -11.18 9.21 20.80
C VAL A 396 -12.52 8.80 20.17
N VAL A 397 -12.50 8.02 19.09
CA VAL A 397 -13.73 7.46 18.49
C VAL A 397 -14.47 6.59 19.50
N VAL A 398 -13.76 5.67 20.18
CA VAL A 398 -14.36 4.77 21.16
C VAL A 398 -14.99 5.54 22.31
N VAL A 399 -14.28 6.51 22.88
CA VAL A 399 -14.78 7.33 23.99
C VAL A 399 -15.99 8.16 23.57
N ALA A 400 -15.95 8.79 22.39
CA ALA A 400 -17.04 9.62 21.93
C ALA A 400 -18.31 8.82 21.60
N VAL A 401 -18.17 7.66 20.94
CA VAL A 401 -19.30 6.78 20.64
C VAL A 401 -19.89 6.20 21.93
N ALA A 402 -19.05 5.81 22.89
CA ALA A 402 -19.50 5.35 24.20
C ALA A 402 -20.27 6.46 24.95
N ALA A 403 -19.74 7.69 24.98
CA ALA A 403 -20.38 8.82 25.63
C ALA A 403 -21.74 9.16 24.98
N LEU A 404 -21.81 9.20 23.64
CA LEU A 404 -23.07 9.46 22.93
C LEU A 404 -24.11 8.35 23.16
N SER A 405 -23.66 7.09 23.23
CA SER A 405 -24.55 5.96 23.53
C SER A 405 -25.08 6.04 24.97
N MET A 406 -24.23 6.40 25.93
CA MET A 406 -24.64 6.61 27.33
C MET A 406 -25.59 7.80 27.49
N LEU A 407 -25.36 8.90 26.75
CA LEU A 407 -26.22 10.08 26.78
C LEU A 407 -27.62 9.85 26.20
N GLN A 408 -27.80 8.87 25.31
CA GLN A 408 -29.12 8.48 24.80
C GLN A 408 -29.83 7.46 25.70
N ALA A 409 -29.07 6.70 26.50
CA ALA A 409 -29.60 5.71 27.43
C ALA A 409 -30.01 6.31 28.78
N ALA A 410 -29.51 7.50 29.11
CA ALA A 410 -29.88 8.31 30.27
C ALA A 410 -31.04 9.26 29.91
#